data_AF-A0A3M6ESX8-F1
#
_entry.id   AF-A0A3M6ESX8-F1
#
_cell.length_a   1.000
_cell.length_b   1.000
_cell.length_c   1.000
_cell.angle_alpha   90.00
_cell.angle_beta   90.00
_cell.angle_gamma   90.00
#
_symmetry.space_group_name_H-M   'P 1'
#
loop_
_entity.id
_entity.type
_entity.pdbx_description
1 polymer ?
#
loop_
_entity_poly.entity_id
_entity_poly.type
_entity_poly.pdbx_seq_one_letter_code
_entity_poly.pdbx_strand_id
1 'polypeptide(L)'
;MEERTVMGLCISKHSGSSYSYSDRDHWEVPVNPSNVRAVSSHQTASASDRASDKVDERPATFSHFQLARCGEDYTLSMVSLAAYQAERRHRGNLIKDRSQSALPWVQVYHSETGLNYSFQIDRTTTVKVAGFNYNVPNDGKTRHLYSAGTSQVNMPVIADNMSACIAVACAAENVDAGTGERRPGAKVRVFHLIPFRHEDLMPKQVLASVRDYLRDIKEQGLTMRAALHGGNREGDFSVSTAEALKSLFADEGIPLEFDETCANRTSETLLGAVILNDNSTQFIKHLVAL
;
A
#
# COMPACT_ATOMS: atom_id res chain seq x y z
N MET A 1 8.47 24.63 -22.26
CA MET A 1 8.78 24.00 -20.96
C MET A 1 7.52 24.19 -20.13
N GLU A 2 6.56 23.29 -20.31
CA GLU A 2 5.28 23.35 -19.60
C GLU A 2 5.41 22.61 -18.27
N GLU A 3 5.11 23.33 -17.21
CA GLU A 3 5.12 22.85 -15.83
C GLU A 3 3.92 21.91 -15.64
N ARG A 4 4.17 20.59 -15.61
CA ARG A 4 3.13 19.59 -15.29
C ARG A 4 2.76 19.72 -13.81
N THR A 5 1.56 20.22 -13.56
CA THR A 5 0.94 20.25 -12.22
C THR A 5 0.68 18.82 -11.73
N VAL A 6 1.42 18.38 -10.71
CA VAL A 6 1.15 17.15 -9.97
C VAL A 6 -0.06 17.40 -9.07
N MET A 7 -1.22 16.84 -9.44
CA MET A 7 -2.44 16.88 -8.62
C MET A 7 -2.27 15.96 -7.40
N GLY A 8 -1.68 16.51 -6.33
CA GLY A 8 -1.60 15.89 -5.02
C GLY A 8 -2.98 15.84 -4.36
N LEU A 9 -3.62 14.67 -4.33
CA LEU A 9 -4.81 14.43 -3.51
C LEU A 9 -4.40 14.03 -2.09
N CYS A 10 -3.77 14.97 -1.38
CA CYS A 10 -3.58 15.04 0.07
C CYS A 10 -3.36 16.52 0.48
N ILE A 11 -4.19 17.43 -0.01
CA ILE A 11 -4.12 18.85 0.38
C ILE A 11 -4.73 18.99 1.78
N SER A 12 -3.90 19.37 2.75
CA SER A 12 -4.35 19.91 4.03
C SER A 12 -5.10 21.22 3.76
N LYS A 13 -6.42 21.22 3.91
CA LYS A 13 -7.18 22.48 3.96
C LYS A 13 -6.82 23.23 5.24
N HIS A 14 -6.06 24.30 5.12
CA HIS A 14 -6.02 25.34 6.15
C HIS A 14 -7.38 26.04 6.17
N SER A 15 -8.03 26.02 7.33
CA SER A 15 -9.25 26.77 7.62
C SER A 15 -8.98 28.27 7.61
N GLY A 16 -9.71 29.00 6.76
CA GLY A 16 -9.87 30.45 6.84
C GLY A 16 -9.64 31.19 5.52
N SER A 17 -10.69 31.33 4.71
CA SER A 17 -11.04 32.52 3.91
C SER A 17 -11.94 32.12 2.72
N SER A 18 -13.08 32.80 2.60
CA SER A 18 -14.05 32.65 1.53
C SER A 18 -13.48 33.13 0.19
N TYR A 19 -13.38 32.24 -0.79
CA TYR A 19 -13.32 32.63 -2.20
C TYR A 19 -14.26 31.73 -3.01
N SER A 20 -15.33 32.34 -3.51
CA SER A 20 -16.19 31.84 -4.56
C SER A 20 -15.38 31.68 -5.85
N TYR A 21 -15.39 30.50 -6.45
CA TYR A 21 -14.94 30.34 -7.83
C TYR A 21 -16.15 30.05 -8.71
N SER A 22 -16.34 30.93 -9.68
CA SER A 22 -17.38 30.93 -10.69
C SER A 22 -17.17 29.79 -11.69
N ASP A 23 -18.27 29.08 -11.98
CA ASP A 23 -18.44 28.18 -13.12
C ASP A 23 -18.03 28.86 -14.43
N ARG A 24 -16.97 28.35 -15.06
CA ARG A 24 -16.78 28.27 -16.51
C ARG A 24 -15.43 27.62 -16.77
N ASP A 25 -15.46 26.31 -17.03
CA ASP A 25 -14.84 25.72 -18.21
C ASP A 25 -15.34 24.28 -18.35
N HIS A 26 -16.18 24.11 -19.37
CA HIS A 26 -16.83 22.87 -19.76
C HIS A 26 -15.82 21.88 -20.36
N TRP A 27 -15.81 20.65 -19.86
CA TRP A 27 -15.65 19.47 -20.70
C TRP A 27 -16.74 18.45 -20.32
N GLU A 28 -17.46 18.00 -21.35
CA GLU A 28 -18.69 17.23 -21.28
C GLU A 28 -18.51 15.86 -20.62
N VAL A 29 -19.35 15.58 -19.62
CA VAL A 29 -19.63 14.24 -19.10
C VAL A 29 -21.01 13.83 -19.63
N PRO A 30 -21.21 12.59 -20.12
CA PRO A 30 -22.56 12.08 -20.33
C PRO A 30 -23.25 11.84 -18.97
N VAL A 31 -24.16 12.76 -18.65
CA VAL A 31 -25.44 12.67 -17.89
C VAL A 31 -26.03 11.25 -17.98
N ASN A 32 -26.61 10.53 -17.00
CA ASN A 32 -27.24 10.73 -15.67
C ASN A 32 -27.61 9.29 -15.14
N PRO A 33 -28.38 9.09 -14.03
CA PRO A 33 -28.73 9.99 -12.94
C PRO A 33 -28.49 9.38 -11.55
N SER A 34 -28.37 10.28 -10.59
CA SER A 34 -28.58 10.04 -9.16
C SER A 34 -30.02 9.60 -8.87
N ASN A 35 -30.19 8.57 -8.03
CA ASN A 35 -31.30 8.52 -7.09
C ASN A 35 -30.97 7.70 -5.83
N VAL A 36 -31.11 8.41 -4.72
CA VAL A 36 -31.10 8.08 -3.30
C VAL A 36 -31.76 6.74 -2.93
N ARG A 37 -31.07 5.92 -2.11
CA ARG A 37 -31.57 5.49 -0.78
C ARG A 37 -30.50 4.74 0.01
N ALA A 38 -30.22 5.23 1.21
CA ALA A 38 -29.53 4.49 2.25
C ALA A 38 -30.34 3.22 2.57
N VAL A 39 -29.71 2.06 2.46
CA VAL A 39 -30.26 0.81 3.01
C VAL A 39 -29.15 0.18 3.83
N SER A 40 -29.42 0.11 5.14
CA SER A 40 -28.70 -0.70 6.10
C SER A 40 -28.69 -2.15 5.62
N SER A 41 -27.50 -2.73 5.47
CA SER A 41 -27.34 -4.18 5.33
C SER A 41 -26.30 -4.67 6.32
N HIS A 42 -26.78 -5.04 7.50
CA HIS A 42 -26.18 -6.12 8.26
C HIS A 42 -26.05 -7.34 7.35
N GLN A 43 -24.88 -7.96 7.27
CA GLN A 43 -24.84 -9.41 7.11
C GLN A 43 -23.59 -10.03 7.72
N THR A 44 -23.89 -10.93 8.65
CA THR A 44 -23.04 -11.86 9.37
C THR A 44 -22.60 -13.00 8.47
N ALA A 45 -21.43 -13.56 8.79
CA ALA A 45 -20.92 -14.79 8.23
C ALA A 45 -21.96 -15.93 8.31
N SER A 46 -22.24 -16.56 7.18
CA SER A 46 -22.77 -17.92 7.15
C SER A 46 -22.42 -18.59 5.82
N ALA A 47 -21.90 -19.81 5.93
CA ALA A 47 -21.51 -20.64 4.81
C ALA A 47 -22.76 -21.14 4.07
N SER A 48 -22.76 -20.98 2.74
CA SER A 48 -23.41 -21.93 1.84
C SER A 48 -22.84 -21.79 0.43
N ASP A 49 -22.38 -22.91 -0.12
CA ASP A 49 -22.14 -23.08 -1.55
C ASP A 49 -23.46 -22.90 -2.29
N ARG A 50 -23.62 -21.77 -2.98
CA ARG A 50 -24.52 -21.66 -4.14
C ARG A 50 -23.90 -20.73 -5.17
N ALA A 51 -23.67 -21.29 -6.36
CA ALA A 51 -23.50 -20.53 -7.59
C ALA A 51 -24.66 -19.54 -7.70
N SER A 52 -24.34 -18.25 -7.66
CA SER A 52 -25.28 -17.18 -7.91
C SER A 52 -24.56 -16.17 -8.79
N ASP A 53 -24.86 -16.25 -10.09
CA ASP A 53 -24.55 -15.28 -11.12
C ASP A 53 -25.26 -13.94 -10.84
N LYS A 54 -24.79 -13.24 -9.82
CA LYS A 54 -24.98 -11.80 -9.65
C LYS A 54 -23.62 -11.21 -9.35
N VAL A 55 -22.90 -10.91 -10.43
CA VAL A 55 -21.72 -10.05 -10.37
C VAL A 55 -22.25 -8.66 -10.02
N ASP A 56 -22.12 -8.27 -8.75
CA ASP A 56 -22.30 -6.88 -8.35
C ASP A 56 -21.45 -6.01 -9.28
N GLU A 57 -22.09 -5.07 -9.98
CA GLU A 57 -21.55 -4.27 -11.09
C GLU A 57 -20.41 -3.30 -10.71
N ARG A 58 -19.80 -3.46 -9.53
CA ARG A 58 -18.56 -2.75 -9.20
C ARG A 58 -17.38 -3.55 -9.72
N PRO A 59 -16.50 -2.97 -10.56
CA PRO A 59 -15.26 -3.63 -10.95
C PRO A 59 -14.50 -4.05 -9.69
N ALA A 60 -14.11 -5.32 -9.60
CA ALA A 60 -13.30 -5.81 -8.51
C ALA A 60 -11.92 -5.14 -8.58
N THR A 61 -11.67 -4.16 -7.72
CA THR A 61 -10.33 -3.59 -7.52
C THR A 61 -9.52 -4.59 -6.70
N PHE A 62 -8.29 -4.89 -7.11
CA PHE A 62 -7.35 -5.68 -6.33
C PHE A 62 -5.96 -5.08 -6.38
N SER A 63 -5.10 -5.54 -5.47
CA SER A 63 -3.78 -4.94 -5.28
C SER A 63 -2.72 -5.40 -6.28
N HIS A 64 -3.03 -6.16 -7.34
CA HIS A 64 -2.00 -6.76 -8.21
C HIS A 64 -1.90 -6.02 -9.54
N PHE A 65 -0.67 -5.72 -9.94
CA PHE A 65 -0.34 -4.87 -11.06
C PHE A 65 0.83 -5.47 -11.85
N GLN A 66 0.95 -5.08 -13.11
CA GLN A 66 2.06 -5.40 -13.99
C GLN A 66 2.56 -4.15 -14.69
N LEU A 67 3.82 -4.20 -15.13
CA LEU A 67 4.43 -3.16 -15.93
C LEU A 67 3.62 -2.89 -17.20
N ALA A 68 3.24 -1.64 -17.39
CA ALA A 68 2.57 -1.16 -18.57
C ALA A 68 3.25 0.12 -19.08
N ARG A 69 3.06 0.37 -20.37
CA ARG A 69 3.56 1.58 -21.03
C ARG A 69 2.44 2.62 -21.09
N CYS A 70 2.74 3.85 -20.66
CA CYS A 70 1.85 5.00 -20.73
C CYS A 70 2.55 6.09 -21.55
N GLY A 71 2.30 6.12 -22.87
CA GLY A 71 3.06 6.98 -23.79
C GLY A 71 4.53 6.54 -23.89
N GLU A 72 5.45 7.43 -23.50
CA GLU A 72 6.90 7.16 -23.46
C GLU A 72 7.38 6.64 -22.10
N ASP A 73 6.51 6.71 -21.08
CA ASP A 73 6.83 6.36 -19.69
C ASP A 73 6.33 4.95 -19.33
N TYR A 74 6.91 4.38 -18.27
CA TYR A 74 6.44 3.13 -17.67
C TYR A 74 5.66 3.40 -16.37
N THR A 75 4.63 2.61 -16.15
CA THR A 75 3.82 2.64 -14.92
C THR A 75 3.30 1.25 -14.59
N LEU A 76 2.58 1.12 -13.48
CA LEU A 76 1.88 -0.10 -13.10
C LEU A 76 0.41 -0.01 -13.53
N SER A 77 -0.05 -1.04 -14.25
CA SER A 77 -1.47 -1.23 -14.58
C SER A 77 -2.02 -2.43 -13.84
N MET A 78 -3.28 -2.34 -13.39
CA MET A 78 -3.93 -3.45 -12.69
C MET A 78 -4.08 -4.63 -13.65
N VAL A 79 -3.73 -5.83 -13.18
CA VAL A 79 -3.91 -7.04 -13.99
C VAL A 79 -5.40 -7.33 -14.20
N SER A 80 -5.76 -8.22 -15.13
CA SER A 80 -7.16 -8.65 -15.25
C SER A 80 -7.56 -9.58 -14.10
N LEU A 81 -8.86 -9.66 -13.79
CA LEU A 81 -9.36 -10.60 -12.77
C LEU A 81 -8.97 -12.06 -13.09
N ALA A 82 -9.01 -12.44 -14.37
CA ALA A 82 -8.61 -13.77 -14.82
C ALA A 82 -7.11 -14.02 -14.57
N ALA A 83 -6.25 -13.05 -14.88
CA ALA A 83 -4.82 -13.14 -14.60
C ALA A 83 -4.55 -13.24 -13.09
N TYR A 84 -5.23 -12.43 -12.28
CA TYR A 84 -5.15 -12.53 -10.82
C TYR A 84 -5.53 -13.93 -10.34
N GLN A 85 -6.61 -14.50 -10.86
CA GLN A 85 -7.10 -15.83 -10.47
C GLN A 85 -6.13 -16.95 -10.87
N ALA A 86 -5.52 -16.86 -12.04
CA ALA A 86 -4.54 -17.83 -12.53
C ALA A 86 -3.30 -17.94 -11.62
N GLU A 87 -2.84 -16.82 -11.08
CA GLU A 87 -1.65 -16.75 -10.20
C GLU A 87 -1.88 -17.26 -8.78
N ARG A 88 -3.10 -17.67 -8.44
CA ARG A 88 -3.43 -18.10 -7.08
C ARG A 88 -2.98 -19.53 -6.81
N ARG A 89 -2.02 -19.67 -5.89
CA ARG A 89 -1.63 -20.98 -5.33
C ARG A 89 -2.73 -21.66 -4.50
N HIS A 90 -3.65 -20.89 -3.90
CA HIS A 90 -4.72 -21.42 -3.05
C HIS A 90 -6.10 -21.09 -3.63
N ARG A 91 -6.71 -22.04 -4.34
CA ARG A 91 -8.00 -21.88 -5.04
C ARG A 91 -9.21 -21.65 -4.13
N GLY A 92 -9.11 -21.90 -2.82
CA GLY A 92 -10.24 -21.80 -1.88
C GLY A 92 -10.45 -20.47 -1.15
N ASN A 93 -9.48 -19.55 -1.15
CA ASN A 93 -9.68 -18.26 -0.48
C ASN A 93 -10.49 -17.32 -1.37
N LEU A 94 -11.24 -16.36 -0.82
CA LEU A 94 -11.83 -15.30 -1.65
C LEU A 94 -10.75 -14.30 -2.07
N ILE A 95 -10.91 -13.71 -3.26
CA ILE A 95 -10.08 -12.56 -3.67
C ILE A 95 -10.39 -11.45 -2.67
N LYS A 96 -9.34 -10.81 -2.15
CA LYS A 96 -9.52 -9.66 -1.28
C LYS A 96 -10.06 -8.51 -2.12
N ASP A 97 -11.31 -8.14 -1.89
CA ASP A 97 -11.89 -6.95 -2.49
C ASP A 97 -11.14 -5.71 -1.98
N ARG A 98 -10.64 -4.89 -2.90
CA ARG A 98 -10.00 -3.60 -2.65
C ARG A 98 -10.81 -2.45 -3.23
N SER A 99 -12.09 -2.64 -3.54
CA SER A 99 -12.97 -1.60 -4.10
C SER A 99 -13.04 -0.33 -3.25
N GLN A 100 -12.77 -0.45 -1.95
CA GLN A 100 -12.72 0.66 -1.00
C GLN A 100 -11.33 1.31 -0.86
N SER A 101 -10.29 0.74 -1.47
CA SER A 101 -8.94 1.29 -1.44
C SER A 101 -8.70 2.20 -2.63
N ALA A 102 -8.17 3.40 -2.39
CA ALA A 102 -7.48 4.17 -3.41
C ALA A 102 -6.07 3.60 -3.60
N LEU A 103 -5.67 3.39 -4.85
CA LEU A 103 -4.33 2.87 -5.19
C LEU A 103 -3.53 4.01 -5.83
N PRO A 104 -2.31 4.29 -5.34
CA PRO A 104 -1.50 5.35 -5.90
C PRO A 104 -1.08 5.03 -7.33
N TRP A 105 -0.85 6.08 -8.12
CA TRP A 105 -0.08 5.95 -9.35
C TRP A 105 1.37 5.67 -8.99
N VAL A 106 2.01 4.76 -9.72
CA VAL A 106 3.36 4.28 -9.40
C VAL A 106 4.28 4.56 -10.56
N GLN A 107 5.37 5.28 -10.27
CA GLN A 107 6.41 5.56 -11.24
C GLN A 107 7.34 4.36 -11.41
N VAL A 108 7.67 4.02 -12.66
CA VAL A 108 8.69 3.03 -13.00
C VAL A 108 9.75 3.70 -13.87
N TYR A 109 11.02 3.55 -13.51
CA TYR A 109 12.15 4.19 -14.17
C TYR A 109 12.70 3.30 -15.30
N HIS A 110 13.41 3.91 -16.27
CA HIS A 110 14.02 3.20 -17.41
C HIS A 110 15.47 2.75 -17.14
N SER A 111 16.12 3.26 -16.08
CA SER A 111 17.51 2.94 -15.75
C SER A 111 17.73 2.93 -14.24
N GLU A 112 18.66 2.09 -13.79
CA GLU A 112 19.06 1.95 -12.38
C GLU A 112 20.20 2.88 -11.96
N THR A 113 20.82 3.61 -12.89
CA THR A 113 22.07 4.34 -12.58
C THR A 113 21.88 5.36 -11.46
N GLY A 114 22.57 5.16 -10.34
CA GLY A 114 22.54 6.06 -9.18
C GLY A 114 21.33 5.89 -8.25
N LEU A 115 20.53 4.83 -8.42
CA LEU A 115 19.35 4.57 -7.58
C LEU A 115 19.67 3.50 -6.52
N ASN A 116 19.72 3.90 -5.24
CA ASN A 116 19.80 2.94 -4.13
C ASN A 116 18.44 2.25 -3.92
N TYR A 117 18.42 0.98 -3.51
CA TYR A 117 17.17 0.22 -3.31
C TYR A 117 16.31 0.11 -4.58
N SER A 118 16.94 -0.08 -5.75
CA SER A 118 16.23 -0.42 -6.98
C SER A 118 15.79 -1.89 -7.00
N PHE A 119 14.66 -2.14 -7.66
CA PHE A 119 14.22 -3.48 -7.99
C PHE A 119 13.73 -3.51 -9.44
N GLN A 120 14.32 -4.40 -10.22
CA GLN A 120 14.00 -4.58 -11.62
C GLN A 120 12.68 -5.34 -11.80
N ILE A 121 11.84 -4.88 -12.72
CA ILE A 121 10.58 -5.51 -13.07
C ILE A 121 10.43 -5.55 -14.59
N ASP A 122 9.74 -6.58 -15.06
CA ASP A 122 9.33 -6.71 -16.45
C ASP A 122 7.81 -6.86 -16.55
N ARG A 123 7.30 -7.15 -17.76
CA ARG A 123 5.86 -7.37 -18.00
C ARG A 123 5.30 -8.62 -17.34
N THR A 124 6.14 -9.56 -16.95
CA THR A 124 5.73 -10.80 -16.26
C THR A 124 5.69 -10.62 -14.74
N THR A 125 6.43 -9.63 -14.23
CA THR A 125 6.55 -9.35 -12.81
C THR A 125 5.24 -8.80 -12.26
N THR A 126 4.65 -9.53 -11.30
CA THR A 126 3.45 -9.07 -10.60
C THR A 126 3.85 -8.27 -9.36
N VAL A 127 3.42 -7.01 -9.31
CA VAL A 127 3.63 -6.08 -8.20
C VAL A 127 2.36 -5.97 -7.38
N LYS A 128 2.47 -6.04 -6.05
CA LYS A 128 1.36 -5.71 -5.16
C LYS A 128 1.43 -4.26 -4.68
N VAL A 129 0.41 -3.47 -4.95
CA VAL A 129 0.33 -2.08 -4.49
C VAL A 129 -0.56 -1.97 -3.25
N ALA A 130 0.00 -1.46 -2.16
CA ALA A 130 -0.73 -1.10 -0.95
C ALA A 130 -1.48 0.21 -1.19
N GLY A 131 -2.81 0.11 -1.19
CA GLY A 131 -3.68 1.26 -1.22
C GLY A 131 -3.93 1.85 0.16
N PHE A 132 -4.62 2.97 0.19
CA PHE A 132 -5.09 3.65 1.39
C PHE A 132 -6.61 3.82 1.34
N ASN A 133 -7.21 4.08 2.49
CA ASN A 133 -8.64 4.35 2.60
C ASN A 133 -8.89 5.42 3.66
N TYR A 134 -9.76 6.38 3.41
CA TYR A 134 -10.17 7.39 4.40
C TYR A 134 -11.67 7.37 4.70
N ASN A 135 -12.42 6.52 4.00
CA ASN A 135 -13.86 6.42 4.11
C ASN A 135 -14.31 5.29 5.04
N VAL A 136 -13.48 4.25 5.20
CA VAL A 136 -13.81 3.09 6.04
C VAL A 136 -12.85 3.05 7.22
N PRO A 137 -13.36 3.17 8.47
CA PRO A 137 -12.53 3.05 9.66
C PRO A 137 -11.75 1.73 9.71
N ASN A 138 -10.54 1.78 10.26
CA ASN A 138 -9.72 0.58 10.43
C ASN A 138 -10.20 -0.25 11.64
N ASP A 139 -10.58 -1.50 11.40
CA ASP A 139 -10.95 -2.48 12.40
C ASP A 139 -10.48 -3.90 12.00
N GLY A 140 -10.81 -4.91 12.81
CA GLY A 140 -10.42 -6.30 12.55
C GLY A 140 -10.90 -6.86 11.20
N LYS A 141 -11.97 -6.31 10.61
CA LYS A 141 -12.51 -6.71 9.30
C LYS A 141 -11.85 -5.91 8.17
N THR A 142 -11.46 -4.67 8.41
CA THR A 142 -10.96 -3.73 7.37
C THR A 142 -9.45 -3.54 7.39
N ARG A 143 -8.71 -4.16 8.33
CA ARG A 143 -7.23 -4.14 8.45
C ARG A 143 -6.43 -4.39 7.17
N HIS A 144 -7.03 -5.08 6.21
CA HIS A 144 -6.38 -5.34 4.93
C HIS A 144 -6.33 -4.09 4.05
N LEU A 145 -7.30 -3.17 4.13
CA LEU A 145 -7.48 -2.03 3.20
C LEU A 145 -6.29 -1.06 3.15
N TYR A 146 -5.50 -1.03 4.23
CA TYR A 146 -4.31 -0.16 4.37
C TYR A 146 -2.99 -0.88 4.10
N SER A 147 -3.02 -2.16 3.73
CA SER A 147 -1.78 -2.91 3.52
C SER A 147 -1.87 -3.96 2.42
N ALA A 148 -0.73 -4.23 1.78
CA ALA A 148 -0.55 -5.38 0.92
C ALA A 148 0.59 -6.25 1.46
N GLY A 149 0.61 -7.53 1.11
CA GLY A 149 1.67 -8.43 1.59
C GLY A 149 1.76 -9.70 0.77
N THR A 150 2.90 -10.38 0.89
CA THR A 150 3.17 -11.64 0.20
C THR A 150 4.15 -12.51 0.97
N SER A 151 4.12 -13.80 0.64
CA SER A 151 5.13 -14.80 1.02
C SER A 151 5.72 -15.46 -0.24
N GLN A 152 5.52 -14.85 -1.41
CA GLN A 152 6.03 -15.32 -2.69
C GLN A 152 7.32 -14.58 -3.03
N VAL A 153 8.30 -15.32 -3.53
CA VAL A 153 9.55 -14.76 -4.09
C VAL A 153 9.26 -13.94 -5.34
N ASN A 154 10.08 -12.93 -5.60
CA ASN A 154 10.03 -12.00 -6.74
C ASN A 154 8.68 -11.30 -6.95
N MET A 155 7.91 -11.15 -5.88
CA MET A 155 6.64 -10.43 -5.91
C MET A 155 6.75 -9.19 -5.04
N PRO A 156 7.22 -8.05 -5.60
CA PRO A 156 7.38 -6.82 -4.83
C PRO A 156 6.03 -6.35 -4.30
N VAL A 157 6.05 -5.80 -3.09
CA VAL A 157 4.92 -5.15 -2.45
C VAL A 157 5.34 -3.71 -2.20
N ILE A 158 4.57 -2.73 -2.66
CA ILE A 158 4.97 -1.31 -2.66
C ILE A 158 3.82 -0.40 -2.26
N ALA A 159 4.14 0.81 -1.84
CA ALA A 159 3.24 1.96 -1.70
C ALA A 159 3.93 3.19 -2.28
N ASP A 160 3.18 4.06 -2.97
CA ASP A 160 3.71 5.27 -3.61
C ASP A 160 2.81 6.49 -3.29
N ASN A 161 3.26 7.70 -3.65
CA ASN A 161 2.66 8.99 -3.30
C ASN A 161 2.62 9.26 -1.78
N MET A 162 3.72 8.94 -1.08
CA MET A 162 3.88 9.12 0.37
C MET A 162 4.10 10.58 0.81
N SER A 163 3.34 11.51 0.24
CA SER A 163 3.41 12.95 0.56
C SER A 163 3.09 13.21 2.03
N ALA A 164 1.81 13.37 2.39
CA ALA A 164 1.44 13.48 3.81
C ALA A 164 1.42 12.12 4.52
N CYS A 165 1.16 11.05 3.77
CA CYS A 165 1.06 9.67 4.27
C CYS A 165 2.43 9.10 4.69
N ILE A 166 2.40 8.09 5.56
CA ILE A 166 3.58 7.33 5.96
C ILE A 166 3.44 5.91 5.41
N ALA A 167 4.43 5.46 4.65
CA ALA A 167 4.59 4.05 4.32
C ALA A 167 5.39 3.34 5.40
N VAL A 168 4.98 2.10 5.67
CA VAL A 168 5.70 1.16 6.52
C VAL A 168 5.95 -0.10 5.73
N ALA A 169 7.21 -0.44 5.46
CA ALA A 169 7.56 -1.75 4.93
C ALA A 169 8.11 -2.63 6.04
N CYS A 170 7.51 -3.81 6.22
CA CYS A 170 7.99 -4.85 7.13
C CYS A 170 8.52 -6.02 6.30
N ALA A 171 9.74 -6.45 6.59
CA ALA A 171 10.38 -7.57 5.95
C ALA A 171 10.83 -8.59 7.00
N ALA A 172 10.40 -9.84 6.83
CA ALA A 172 10.67 -10.92 7.76
C ALA A 172 11.29 -12.12 7.04
N GLU A 173 12.44 -12.55 7.53
CA GLU A 173 13.23 -13.65 6.99
C GLU A 173 13.16 -14.86 7.93
N ASN A 174 13.12 -16.06 7.34
CA ASN A 174 13.28 -17.30 8.10
C ASN A 174 14.78 -17.63 8.14
N VAL A 175 15.47 -17.17 9.17
CA VAL A 175 16.91 -17.37 9.33
C VAL A 175 17.14 -18.47 10.34
N ASP A 176 17.89 -19.51 9.96
CA ASP A 176 18.31 -20.53 10.90
C ASP A 176 19.29 -19.97 11.93
N ALA A 177 18.95 -20.07 13.21
CA ALA A 177 19.73 -19.48 14.29
C ALA A 177 21.13 -20.08 14.47
N GLY A 178 21.36 -21.31 14.02
CA GLY A 178 22.65 -22.00 14.17
C GLY A 178 23.62 -21.75 13.01
N THR A 179 23.09 -21.57 11.80
CA THR A 179 23.87 -21.48 10.55
C THR A 179 23.81 -20.12 9.89
N GLY A 180 22.81 -19.29 10.21
CA GLY A 180 22.54 -18.03 9.51
C GLY A 180 21.93 -18.22 8.11
N GLU A 181 21.61 -19.46 7.71
CA GLU A 181 21.04 -19.76 6.40
C GLU A 181 19.59 -19.28 6.30
N ARG A 182 19.23 -18.71 5.14
CA ARG A 182 17.87 -18.29 4.84
C ARG A 182 17.04 -19.43 4.26
N ARG A 183 15.92 -19.70 4.90
CA ARG A 183 14.99 -20.77 4.54
C ARG A 183 13.71 -20.23 3.90
N PRO A 184 12.94 -21.07 3.19
CA PRO A 184 11.60 -20.72 2.76
C PRO A 184 10.71 -20.29 3.93
N GLY A 185 9.78 -19.38 3.67
CA GLY A 185 8.84 -18.87 4.67
C GLY A 185 8.97 -17.39 4.98
N ALA A 186 9.85 -16.67 4.28
CA ALA A 186 9.94 -15.21 4.36
C ALA A 186 8.60 -14.55 4.02
N LYS A 187 8.37 -13.37 4.61
CA LYS A 187 7.13 -12.59 4.47
C LYS A 187 7.45 -11.11 4.39
N VAL A 188 6.77 -10.42 3.48
CA VAL A 188 6.82 -8.96 3.39
C VAL A 188 5.42 -8.37 3.43
N ARG A 189 5.29 -7.20 4.05
CA ARG A 189 4.04 -6.43 4.10
C ARG A 189 4.35 -4.94 4.05
N VAL A 190 3.58 -4.21 3.27
CA VAL A 190 3.64 -2.75 3.21
C VAL A 190 2.30 -2.18 3.66
N PHE A 191 2.35 -1.20 4.54
CA PHE A 191 1.21 -0.39 4.95
C PHE A 191 1.31 1.01 4.35
N HIS A 192 0.19 1.56 3.91
CA HIS A 192 0.04 2.94 3.45
C HIS A 192 -0.88 3.66 4.43
N LEU A 193 -0.29 4.45 5.33
CA LEU A 193 -0.99 5.02 6.47
C LEU A 193 -1.23 6.51 6.28
N ILE A 194 -2.48 6.91 6.41
CA ILE A 194 -2.87 8.32 6.48
C ILE A 194 -2.51 8.87 7.87
N PRO A 195 -2.10 10.14 8.00
CA PRO A 195 -1.78 10.75 9.28
C PRO A 195 -2.89 10.64 10.33
N PHE A 196 -2.50 10.36 11.58
CA PHE A 196 -3.37 10.05 12.70
C PHE A 196 -4.20 11.21 13.28
N ARG A 197 -4.14 12.41 12.72
CA ARG A 197 -4.90 13.57 13.24
C ARG A 197 -6.41 13.46 13.04
N HIS A 198 -6.85 12.52 12.21
CA HIS A 198 -8.27 12.23 12.04
C HIS A 198 -8.66 11.09 12.98
N GLU A 199 -9.32 11.41 14.10
CA GLU A 199 -9.82 10.39 15.03
C GLU A 199 -10.73 9.37 14.32
N ASP A 200 -11.48 9.81 13.31
CA ASP A 200 -12.32 8.97 12.43
C ASP A 200 -11.54 7.85 11.72
N LEU A 201 -10.21 8.01 11.55
CA LEU A 201 -9.33 6.99 10.97
C LEU A 201 -8.88 5.93 11.99
N MET A 202 -9.36 6.03 13.22
CA MET A 202 -9.08 5.10 14.31
C MET A 202 -7.57 4.81 14.49
N PRO A 203 -6.72 5.83 14.76
CA PRO A 203 -5.26 5.66 14.85
C PRO A 203 -4.79 4.53 15.77
N LYS A 204 -5.47 4.36 16.91
CA LYS A 204 -5.14 3.29 17.88
C LYS A 204 -5.36 1.90 17.27
N GLN A 205 -6.39 1.73 16.46
CA GLN A 205 -6.74 0.49 15.79
C GLN A 205 -5.79 0.24 14.62
N VAL A 206 -5.34 1.29 13.92
CA VAL A 206 -4.27 1.18 12.91
C VAL A 206 -2.97 0.70 13.56
N LEU A 207 -2.54 1.35 14.64
CA LEU A 207 -1.35 0.94 15.40
C LEU A 207 -1.48 -0.49 15.97
N ALA A 208 -2.65 -0.85 16.50
CA ALA A 208 -2.92 -2.21 16.94
C ALA A 208 -2.83 -3.21 15.79
N SER A 209 -3.37 -2.88 14.61
CA SER A 209 -3.26 -3.77 13.44
C SER A 209 -1.82 -3.95 12.96
N VAL A 210 -0.98 -2.92 13.04
CA VAL A 210 0.45 -3.06 12.74
C VAL A 210 1.09 -3.95 13.81
N ARG A 211 0.86 -3.66 15.10
CA ARG A 211 1.37 -4.43 16.23
C ARG A 211 1.03 -5.92 16.14
N ASP A 212 -0.23 -6.24 15.91
CA ASP A 212 -0.71 -7.62 15.81
C ASP A 212 0.02 -8.35 14.69
N TYR A 213 0.22 -7.70 13.54
CA TYR A 213 1.03 -8.27 12.46
C TYR A 213 2.48 -8.51 12.88
N LEU A 214 3.13 -7.57 13.59
CA LEU A 214 4.51 -7.75 14.05
C LEU A 214 4.61 -8.95 15.00
N ARG A 215 3.67 -9.07 15.95
CA ARG A 215 3.61 -10.16 16.93
C ARG A 215 3.34 -11.51 16.27
N ASP A 216 2.34 -11.59 15.39
CA ASP A 216 2.01 -12.80 14.62
C ASP A 216 3.22 -13.34 13.84
N ILE A 217 4.08 -12.45 13.34
CA ILE A 217 5.28 -12.85 12.60
C ILE A 217 6.41 -13.29 13.53
N LYS A 218 6.61 -12.58 14.66
CA LYS A 218 7.58 -12.99 15.69
C LYS A 218 7.24 -14.36 16.28
N GLU A 219 5.96 -14.64 16.53
CA GLU A 219 5.48 -15.94 17.02
C GLU A 219 5.77 -17.09 16.05
N GLN A 220 5.91 -16.79 14.75
CA GLN A 220 6.33 -17.76 13.74
C GLN A 220 7.85 -17.97 13.70
N GLY A 221 8.60 -17.32 14.59
CA GLY A 221 10.06 -17.44 14.67
C GLY A 221 10.81 -16.69 13.57
N LEU A 222 10.16 -15.79 12.83
CA LEU A 222 10.79 -15.04 11.75
C LEU A 222 11.55 -13.82 12.30
N THR A 223 12.74 -13.57 11.77
CA THR A 223 13.53 -12.38 12.08
C THR A 223 13.03 -11.21 11.23
N MET A 224 12.57 -10.14 11.89
CA MET A 224 11.94 -9.00 11.22
C MET A 224 12.77 -7.73 11.33
N ARG A 225 12.69 -6.91 10.28
CA ARG A 225 13.10 -5.50 10.22
C ARG A 225 12.00 -4.66 9.54
N ALA A 226 12.04 -3.36 9.78
CA ALA A 226 11.12 -2.42 9.16
C ALA A 226 11.85 -1.24 8.52
N ALA A 227 11.15 -0.55 7.63
CA ALA A 227 11.58 0.70 7.02
C ALA A 227 10.41 1.68 6.96
N LEU A 228 10.72 2.96 7.10
CA LEU A 228 9.73 4.04 7.06
C LEU A 228 10.09 5.07 5.99
N HIS A 229 9.08 5.56 5.28
CA HIS A 229 9.24 6.59 4.26
C HIS A 229 7.98 7.44 4.17
N GLY A 230 8.15 8.72 3.86
CA GLY A 230 7.03 9.62 3.57
C GLY A 230 6.81 10.70 4.61
N GLY A 231 5.67 11.35 4.52
CA GLY A 231 5.28 12.40 5.44
C GLY A 231 5.82 13.75 5.02
N ASN A 232 5.07 14.79 5.39
CA ASN A 232 5.48 16.16 5.16
C ASN A 232 6.72 16.47 6.00
N ARG A 233 7.67 17.21 5.42
CA ARG A 233 8.89 17.65 6.11
C ARG A 233 8.59 18.59 7.28
N GLU A 234 7.46 19.30 7.20
CA GLU A 234 7.00 20.29 8.16
C GLU A 234 5.56 19.98 8.60
N GLY A 235 5.23 20.39 9.83
CA GLY A 235 3.90 20.24 10.42
C GLY A 235 3.69 18.95 11.22
N ASP A 236 2.78 19.00 12.19
CA ASP A 236 2.67 17.96 13.23
C ASP A 236 2.00 16.65 12.77
N PHE A 237 1.35 16.64 11.60
CA PHE A 237 0.43 15.55 11.23
C PHE A 237 1.19 14.27 10.90
N SER A 238 2.12 14.37 9.96
CA SER A 238 2.98 13.24 9.59
C SER A 238 3.95 12.91 10.72
N VAL A 239 4.45 13.94 11.42
CA VAL A 239 5.42 13.78 12.53
C VAL A 239 4.85 12.93 13.66
N SER A 240 3.67 13.26 14.18
CA SER A 240 3.04 12.47 15.26
C SER A 240 2.77 11.01 14.86
N THR A 241 2.43 10.78 13.59
CA THR A 241 2.23 9.43 13.04
C THR A 241 3.54 8.66 12.97
N ALA A 242 4.60 9.29 12.45
CA ALA A 242 5.93 8.71 12.36
C ALA A 242 6.51 8.39 13.75
N GLU A 243 6.39 9.30 14.72
CA GLU A 243 6.82 9.06 16.10
C GLU A 243 6.08 7.88 16.73
N ALA A 244 4.76 7.80 16.59
CA ALA A 244 3.99 6.68 17.12
C ALA A 244 4.39 5.32 16.51
N LEU A 245 4.73 5.29 15.22
CA LEU A 245 5.24 4.10 14.55
C LEU A 245 6.65 3.73 15.06
N LYS A 246 7.54 4.71 15.23
CA LYS A 246 8.88 4.49 15.79
C LYS A 246 8.82 3.94 17.21
N SER A 247 7.98 4.50 18.07
CA SER A 247 7.73 3.96 19.41
C SER A 247 7.20 2.53 19.34
N LEU A 248 6.23 2.24 18.46
CA LEU A 248 5.72 0.88 18.27
C LEU A 248 6.82 -0.12 17.88
N PHE A 249 7.70 0.23 16.94
CA PHE A 249 8.81 -0.66 16.56
C PHE A 249 9.82 -0.85 17.67
N ALA A 250 10.16 0.21 18.39
CA ALA A 250 11.05 0.13 19.55
C ALA A 250 10.45 -0.79 20.65
N ASP A 251 9.17 -0.61 20.99
CA ASP A 251 8.46 -1.40 21.98
C ASP A 251 8.38 -2.89 21.60
N GLU A 252 8.20 -3.18 20.31
CA GLU A 252 8.18 -4.56 19.78
C GLU A 252 9.58 -5.11 19.47
N GLY A 253 10.65 -4.34 19.73
CA GLY A 253 12.04 -4.75 19.48
C GLY A 253 12.35 -5.00 18.01
N ILE A 254 11.69 -4.28 17.09
CA ILE A 254 11.89 -4.39 15.64
C ILE A 254 12.89 -3.32 15.19
N PRO A 255 14.05 -3.70 14.62
CA PRO A 255 14.99 -2.74 14.09
C PRO A 255 14.45 -2.02 12.86
N LEU A 256 14.70 -0.72 12.79
CA LEU A 256 14.52 0.07 11.58
C LEU A 256 15.81 0.02 10.76
N GLU A 257 15.72 -0.43 9.51
CA GLU A 257 16.85 -0.36 8.58
C GLU A 257 17.12 1.08 8.14
N PHE A 258 16.05 1.82 7.88
CA PHE A 258 16.10 3.25 7.66
C PHE A 258 14.78 3.91 8.05
N ASP A 259 14.89 5.20 8.38
CA ASP A 259 13.77 6.10 8.61
C ASP A 259 13.97 7.35 7.74
N GLU A 260 13.24 7.41 6.63
CA GLU A 260 13.17 8.56 5.75
C GLU A 260 11.82 9.28 5.86
N THR A 261 11.31 9.40 7.08
CA THR A 261 10.06 10.12 7.33
C THR A 261 10.29 11.59 7.68
N CYS A 262 9.33 12.43 7.28
CA CYS A 262 9.24 13.85 7.66
C CYS A 262 10.55 14.61 7.43
N ALA A 263 11.18 15.15 8.49
CA ALA A 263 12.42 15.91 8.39
C ALA A 263 13.59 15.10 7.79
N ASN A 264 13.58 13.77 7.95
CA ASN A 264 14.60 12.86 7.41
C ASN A 264 14.35 12.50 5.94
N ARG A 265 13.22 12.90 5.37
CA ARG A 265 12.87 12.59 3.99
C ARG A 265 13.78 13.35 3.02
N THR A 266 14.45 12.65 2.11
CA THR A 266 15.40 13.24 1.15
C THR A 266 14.91 13.21 -0.29
N SER A 267 13.87 12.43 -0.58
CA SER A 267 13.35 12.22 -1.93
C SER A 267 11.86 11.82 -1.89
N GLU A 268 11.17 12.07 -2.99
CA GLU A 268 9.80 11.63 -3.24
C GLU A 268 9.84 10.28 -3.97
N THR A 269 9.97 9.19 -3.21
CA THR A 269 10.04 7.83 -3.76
C THR A 269 8.92 6.95 -3.22
N LEU A 270 8.71 5.80 -3.85
CA LEU A 270 7.90 4.74 -3.26
C LEU A 270 8.63 4.11 -2.06
N LEU A 271 7.90 3.31 -1.29
CA LEU A 271 8.49 2.36 -0.36
C LEU A 271 7.89 0.98 -0.57
N GLY A 272 8.75 -0.02 -0.62
CA GLY A 272 8.34 -1.40 -0.77
C GLY A 272 9.28 -2.41 -0.15
N ALA A 273 8.91 -3.67 -0.32
CA ALA A 273 9.74 -4.82 0.01
C ALA A 273 9.46 -5.99 -0.93
N VAL A 274 10.47 -6.81 -1.15
CA VAL A 274 10.38 -8.06 -1.93
C VAL A 274 11.14 -9.17 -1.24
N ILE A 275 10.73 -10.41 -1.50
CA ILE A 275 11.47 -11.62 -1.14
C ILE A 275 12.22 -12.07 -2.38
N LEU A 276 13.53 -12.25 -2.30
CA LEU A 276 14.37 -12.70 -3.41
C LEU A 276 14.38 -14.23 -3.53
N ASN A 277 14.98 -14.75 -4.62
CA ASN A 277 15.05 -16.18 -4.90
C ASN A 277 15.79 -17.00 -3.82
N ASP A 278 16.71 -16.38 -3.09
CA ASP A 278 17.47 -16.99 -2.00
C ASP A 278 16.74 -16.88 -0.63
N ASN A 279 15.46 -16.48 -0.64
CA ASN A 279 14.63 -16.21 0.53
C ASN A 279 15.08 -15.02 1.39
N SER A 280 16.07 -14.24 0.95
CA SER A 280 16.35 -12.94 1.56
C SER A 280 15.26 -11.93 1.23
N THR A 281 15.23 -10.84 1.97
CA THR A 281 14.32 -9.73 1.70
C THR A 281 15.11 -8.48 1.30
N GLN A 282 14.48 -7.60 0.54
CA GLN A 282 15.06 -6.33 0.14
C GLN A 282 13.99 -5.24 0.22
N PHE A 283 14.34 -4.08 0.78
CA PHE A 283 13.49 -2.90 0.68
C PHE A 283 13.65 -2.23 -0.69
N ILE A 284 12.60 -1.58 -1.16
CA ILE A 284 12.52 -0.99 -2.50
C ILE A 284 12.18 0.49 -2.36
N LYS A 285 12.92 1.34 -3.06
CA LYS A 285 12.58 2.76 -3.27
C LYS A 285 12.34 3.10 -4.74
N HIS A 286 12.81 2.27 -5.66
CA HIS A 286 12.64 2.49 -7.10
C HIS A 286 12.28 1.19 -7.80
N LEU A 287 11.26 1.22 -8.65
CA LEU A 287 11.00 0.14 -9.62
C LEU A 287 11.63 0.54 -10.95
N VAL A 288 12.34 -0.40 -11.57
CA VAL A 288 13.02 -0.15 -12.85
C VAL A 288 12.59 -1.16 -13.89
N ALA A 289 12.18 -0.67 -15.06
CA ALA A 289 11.75 -1.51 -16.16
C ALA A 289 12.93 -2.19 -16.85
N LEU A 290 12.80 -3.49 -17.10
CA LEU A 290 13.67 -4.31 -17.95
C LEU A 290 13.19 -4.34 -19.41
#